data_AF-A0AA39SFW1-F1
#
_entry.id   AF-A0AA39SFW1-F1
#
_cell.length_a   1.000
_cell.length_b   1.000
_cell.length_c   1.000
_cell.angle_alpha   90.00
_cell.angle_beta   90.00
_cell.angle_gamma   90.00
#
_symmetry.space_group_name_H-M   'P 1'
#
loop_
_entity.id
_entity.type
_entity.pdbx_description
1 polymer ?
#
loop_
_entity_poly.entity_id
_entity_poly.type
_entity_poly.pdbx_seq_one_letter_code
_entity_poly.pdbx_strand_id
1 'polypeptide(L)'
;MESYEVQWISKASAAQRAGRAGRTRPGHCYRLYSSAVFSNIFPDLSCTEISKVPVEGVVLLMKSLNIDKVANFPFPTPPEATALVEAECCLKALESS
;
A
#
# COMPACT_ATOMS: atom_id res chain seq x y z
N MET A 1 2.30 4.72 -14.92
CA MET A 1 1.89 3.49 -15.63
C MET A 1 1.94 2.37 -14.62
N GLU A 2 0.80 1.77 -14.29
CA GLU A 2 0.76 0.66 -13.32
C GLU A 2 1.10 -0.65 -14.01
N SER A 3 1.99 -1.45 -13.40
CA SER A 3 2.35 -2.79 -13.86
C SER A 3 1.85 -3.85 -12.88
N TYR A 4 1.42 -4.99 -13.41
CA TYR A 4 1.03 -6.15 -12.61
C TYR A 4 2.18 -7.14 -12.60
N GLU A 5 2.89 -7.18 -11.48
CA GLU A 5 4.08 -8.02 -11.32
C GLU A 5 3.92 -8.99 -10.14
N VAL A 6 4.48 -10.19 -10.30
CA VAL A 6 4.51 -11.17 -9.22
C VAL A 6 5.65 -10.81 -8.28
N GLN A 7 5.31 -10.52 -7.03
CA GLN A 7 6.28 -10.15 -5.99
C GLN A 7 6.23 -11.13 -4.81
N TRP A 8 7.32 -11.17 -4.05
CA TRP A 8 7.38 -11.89 -2.80
C TRP A 8 6.38 -11.31 -1.79
N ILE A 9 5.72 -12.19 -1.04
CA ILE A 9 4.83 -11.77 0.04
C ILE A 9 5.64 -11.35 1.28
N SER A 10 5.05 -10.54 2.14
CA SER A 10 5.64 -10.26 3.45
C SER A 10 5.54 -11.46 4.39
N LYS A 11 6.41 -11.50 5.42
CA LYS A 11 6.32 -12.48 6.50
C LYS A 11 4.99 -12.37 7.24
N ALA A 12 4.49 -11.15 7.48
CA ALA A 12 3.17 -10.91 8.05
C ALA A 12 2.04 -11.54 7.22
N SER A 13 2.06 -11.36 5.90
CA SER A 13 1.07 -11.97 4.99
C SER A 13 1.15 -13.49 5.00
N ALA A 14 2.37 -14.06 5.03
CA ALA A 14 2.57 -15.51 5.13
C ALA A 14 2.01 -16.08 6.46
N ALA A 15 2.24 -15.38 7.57
CA ALA A 15 1.71 -15.74 8.88
C ALA A 15 0.18 -15.69 8.92
N GLN A 16 -0.41 -14.65 8.32
CA GLN A 16 -1.87 -14.53 8.20
C GLN A 16 -2.47 -15.71 7.41
N ARG A 17 -1.84 -16.11 6.30
CA ARG A 17 -2.26 -17.28 5.50
C ARG A 17 -2.18 -18.57 6.30
N ALA A 18 -1.09 -18.78 7.06
CA ALA A 18 -0.95 -19.94 7.94
C ALA A 18 -2.03 -19.95 9.05
N GLY A 19 -2.34 -18.79 9.64
CA GLY A 19 -3.38 -18.66 10.66
C GLY A 19 -4.78 -19.01 10.14
N ARG A 20 -5.09 -18.71 8.87
CA ARG A 20 -6.38 -19.07 8.25
C ARG A 20 -6.61 -20.58 8.18
N ALA A 21 -5.56 -21.38 8.02
CA ALA A 21 -5.67 -22.83 7.97
C ALA A 21 -6.08 -23.44 9.33
N GLY A 22 -5.75 -22.77 10.44
CA GLY A 22 -5.98 -23.27 11.80
C GLY A 22 -7.21 -22.68 12.51
N ARG A 23 -8.14 -22.05 11.79
CA ARG A 23 -9.19 -21.20 12.41
C ARG A 23 -10.14 -21.93 13.36
N THR A 24 -10.46 -23.19 13.07
CA THR A 24 -11.48 -23.96 13.80
C THR A 24 -10.89 -25.21 14.46
N ARG A 25 -9.85 -25.78 13.85
CA ARG A 25 -9.16 -27.02 14.26
C ARG A 25 -7.69 -26.92 13.85
N PRO A 26 -6.80 -27.77 14.39
CA PRO A 26 -5.42 -27.85 13.92
C PRO A 26 -5.39 -28.02 12.40
N GLY A 27 -4.66 -27.12 11.72
CA GLY A 27 -4.53 -27.10 10.28
C GLY A 27 -3.07 -27.12 9.86
N HIS A 28 -2.80 -27.65 8.67
CA HIS A 28 -1.46 -27.67 8.09
C HIS A 28 -1.33 -26.59 7.01
N CYS A 29 -0.23 -25.85 7.02
CA CYS A 29 0.13 -24.88 5.99
C CYS A 29 1.46 -25.30 5.36
N TYR A 30 1.41 -25.76 4.11
CA TYR A 30 2.59 -26.14 3.36
C TYR A 30 3.13 -24.91 2.61
N ARG A 31 4.38 -24.55 2.90
CA ARG A 31 5.07 -23.41 2.27
C ARG A 31 6.00 -23.94 1.18
N LEU A 32 5.76 -23.53 -0.07
CA LEU A 32 6.56 -23.95 -1.24
C LEU A 32 7.81 -23.07 -1.42
N TYR A 33 8.51 -22.78 -0.32
CA TYR A 33 9.74 -22.00 -0.28
C TYR A 33 10.56 -22.41 0.95
N SER A 34 11.88 -22.26 0.88
CA SER A 34 12.77 -22.65 1.97
C SER A 34 12.71 -21.68 3.15
N SER A 35 13.12 -22.14 4.33
CA SER A 35 13.25 -21.29 5.52
C SER A 35 14.26 -20.17 5.32
N ALA A 36 15.36 -20.43 4.59
CA ALA A 36 16.37 -19.43 4.26
C ALA A 36 15.78 -18.29 3.41
N VAL A 37 14.96 -18.62 2.40
CA VAL A 37 14.27 -17.63 1.55
C VAL A 37 13.29 -16.81 2.40
N PHE A 38 12.51 -17.47 3.26
CA PHE A 38 11.59 -16.78 4.16
C PHE A 38 12.30 -15.80 5.10
N SER A 39 13.46 -16.15 5.64
CA SER A 39 14.18 -15.30 6.60
C SER A 39 14.93 -14.15 5.93
N ASN A 40 15.59 -14.40 4.78
CA ASN A 40 16.54 -13.48 4.18
C ASN A 40 15.95 -12.61 3.07
N ILE A 41 14.90 -13.08 2.38
CA ILE A 41 14.37 -12.41 1.18
C ILE A 41 13.06 -11.68 1.49
N PHE A 42 12.21 -12.24 2.36
CA PHE A 42 10.87 -11.71 2.58
C PHE A 42 10.92 -10.49 3.51
N PRO A 43 10.25 -9.38 3.17
CA PRO A 43 10.13 -8.26 4.09
C PRO A 43 9.21 -8.64 5.25
N ASP A 44 9.44 -8.06 6.44
CA ASP A 44 8.62 -8.37 7.62
C ASP A 44 7.16 -7.91 7.43
N LEU A 45 6.98 -6.71 6.88
CA LEU A 45 5.70 -6.07 6.59
C LEU A 45 5.62 -5.69 5.10
N SER A 46 4.40 -5.65 4.56
CA SER A 46 4.17 -5.16 3.20
C SER A 46 4.28 -3.63 3.15
N CYS A 47 4.81 -3.10 2.04
CA CYS A 47 4.83 -1.66 1.79
C CYS A 47 3.40 -1.08 1.83
N THR A 48 3.28 0.14 2.32
CA THR A 48 2.02 0.88 2.45
C THR A 48 1.40 1.16 1.08
N GLU A 49 0.08 0.97 0.96
CA GLU A 49 -0.64 1.16 -0.30
C GLU A 49 -0.60 2.62 -0.78
N ILE A 50 -0.60 3.59 0.15
CA ILE A 50 -0.50 5.03 -0.17
C ILE A 50 0.80 5.41 -0.88
N SER A 51 1.83 4.55 -0.79
CA SER A 51 3.12 4.76 -1.47
C SER A 51 3.19 4.05 -2.83
N LYS A 52 2.22 3.18 -3.15
CA LYS A 52 2.20 2.41 -4.41
C LYS A 52 1.27 3.02 -5.45
N VAL A 53 0.20 3.65 -4.98
CA VAL A 53 -0.88 4.17 -5.83
C VAL A 53 -0.73 5.68 -5.98
N PRO A 54 -0.98 6.23 -7.18
CA PRO A 54 -1.06 7.67 -7.39
C PRO A 54 -2.09 8.33 -6.45
N VAL A 55 -1.74 9.47 -5.87
CA VAL A 55 -2.50 10.10 -4.78
C VAL A 55 -3.58 11.08 -5.25
N GLU A 56 -3.75 11.28 -6.56
CA GLU A 56 -4.71 12.22 -7.15
C GLU A 56 -6.13 11.95 -6.69
N GLY A 57 -6.54 10.69 -6.65
CA GLY A 57 -7.88 10.29 -6.20
C GLY A 57 -8.11 10.62 -4.72
N VAL A 58 -7.10 10.45 -3.89
CA VAL A 58 -7.15 10.78 -2.45
C VAL A 58 -7.20 12.29 -2.26
N VAL A 59 -6.33 13.04 -2.95
CA VAL A 59 -6.28 14.51 -2.90
C VAL A 59 -7.60 15.12 -3.37
N LEU A 60 -8.20 14.59 -4.44
CA LEU A 60 -9.49 15.03 -4.96
C LEU A 60 -10.62 14.79 -3.95
N LEU A 61 -10.65 13.60 -3.33
CA LEU A 61 -11.62 13.27 -2.29
C LEU A 61 -11.45 14.19 -1.06
N MET A 62 -10.22 14.51 -0.67
CA MET A 62 -9.98 15.42 0.45
C MET A 62 -10.43 16.85 0.13
N LYS A 63 -10.19 17.32 -1.10
CA LYS A 63 -10.69 18.62 -1.57
C LYS A 63 -12.23 18.68 -1.59
N SER A 64 -12.92 17.62 -2.01
CA SER A 64 -14.39 17.57 -1.98
C SER A 64 -14.97 17.56 -0.56
N LEU A 65 -14.17 17.17 0.43
CA LEU A 65 -14.48 17.25 1.86
C LEU A 65 -14.08 18.60 2.51
N ASN A 66 -13.75 19.63 1.70
CA ASN A 66 -13.26 20.94 2.16
C ASN A 66 -11.96 20.89 2.98
N ILE A 67 -11.08 19.92 2.70
CA ILE A 67 -9.72 19.90 3.25
C ILE A 67 -8.77 20.52 2.23
N ASP A 68 -8.58 21.84 2.32
CA ASP A 68 -7.76 22.59 1.35
C ASP A 68 -6.26 22.29 1.47
N LYS A 69 -5.77 21.99 2.67
CA LYS A 69 -4.34 21.76 2.96
C LYS A 69 -4.06 20.29 3.18
N VAL A 70 -4.02 19.52 2.09
CA VAL A 70 -3.70 18.08 2.14
C VAL A 70 -2.30 17.83 2.71
N ALA A 71 -1.33 18.71 2.42
CA ALA A 71 0.02 18.61 2.97
C ALA A 71 0.10 18.68 4.52
N ASN A 72 -0.86 19.33 5.17
CA ASN A 72 -0.91 19.45 6.63
C ASN A 72 -1.80 18.38 7.27
N PHE A 73 -2.37 17.47 6.49
CA PHE A 73 -3.22 16.42 7.02
C PHE A 73 -2.37 15.38 7.79
N PRO A 74 -2.80 14.97 8.99
CA PRO A 74 -2.03 14.03 9.81
C PRO A 74 -2.15 12.59 9.30
N PHE A 75 -1.45 12.27 8.22
CA PHE A 75 -1.41 10.91 7.67
C PHE A 75 -0.66 9.96 8.63
N PRO A 76 -1.17 8.73 8.85
CA PRO A 76 -0.43 7.69 9.59
C PRO A 76 0.92 7.35 8.94
N THR A 77 0.98 7.42 7.61
CA THR A 77 2.20 7.37 6.82
C THR A 77 2.06 8.40 5.73
N PRO A 78 2.83 9.49 5.75
CA PRO A 78 2.68 10.54 4.75
C PRO A 78 3.11 10.03 3.37
N PRO A 79 2.39 10.38 2.29
CA PRO A 79 2.84 10.12 0.94
C PRO A 79 4.10 10.95 0.61
N GLU A 80 4.76 10.61 -0.49
CA GLU A 80 5.91 11.37 -0.97
C GLU A 80 5.51 12.79 -1.36
N ALA A 81 6.32 13.78 -1.00
CA ALA A 81 6.02 15.19 -1.26
C ALA A 81 5.90 15.49 -2.76
N THR A 82 6.70 14.81 -3.59
CA THR A 82 6.66 14.86 -5.05
C THR A 82 5.29 14.42 -5.57
N ALA A 83 4.77 13.28 -5.09
CA ALA A 83 3.46 12.76 -5.46
C ALA A 83 2.32 13.71 -5.10
N LEU A 84 2.39 14.40 -3.96
CA LEU A 84 1.40 15.43 -3.58
C LEU A 84 1.42 16.63 -4.54
N VAL A 85 2.61 17.12 -4.90
CA VAL A 85 2.75 18.25 -5.82
C VAL A 85 2.27 17.89 -7.22
N GLU A 86 2.61 16.69 -7.72
CA GLU A 86 2.12 16.17 -8.99
C GLU A 86 0.59 16.08 -8.99
N ALA A 87 0.01 15.54 -7.92
CA ALA A 87 -1.44 15.44 -7.80
C ALA A 87 -2.14 16.80 -7.79
N GLU A 88 -1.61 17.79 -7.08
CA GLU A 88 -2.16 19.16 -7.12
C GLU A 88 -2.07 19.79 -8.51
N CYS A 89 -0.95 19.59 -9.22
CA CYS A 89 -0.78 20.06 -10.58
C CYS A 89 -1.77 19.40 -11.55
N CYS A 90 -1.93 18.08 -11.47
CA CYS A 90 -2.90 17.33 -12.28
C CYS A 90 -4.34 17.80 -12.03
N LEU A 91 -4.74 18.03 -10.79
CA LEU A 91 -6.09 18.51 -10.46
C LEU A 91 -6.35 19.93 -10.98
N LYS A 92 -5.38 20.84 -10.86
CA LYS A 92 -5.49 22.20 -11.43
C LYS A 92 -5.63 22.18 -12.94
N ALA A 93 -4.92 21.28 -13.62
CA ALA A 93 -5.03 21.11 -15.06
C ALA A 93 -6.44 20.65 -15.48
N LEU A 94 -7.03 19.71 -14.73
CA LEU A 94 -8.39 19.21 -14.97
C LEU A 94 -9.48 20.25 -14.67
N GLU A 95 -9.29 21.14 -13.70
CA GLU A 95 -10.22 22.25 -13.42
C GLU A 95 -10.21 23.35 -14.51
N SER A 96 -9.14 23.43 -15.31
CA SER A 96 -8.95 24.46 -16.34
C SER A 96 -9.43 24.07 -17.75
N SER A 97 -9.95 22.85 -17.92
CA SER A 97 -10.52 22.32 -19.17
C SER A 97 -12.04 22.21 -19.10
#